data_AF-A0A522ZYF7-F1
#
_entry.id   AF-A0A522ZYF7-F1
#
_cell.length_a   1.000
_cell.length_b   1.000
_cell.length_c   1.000
_cell.angle_alpha   90.00
_cell.angle_beta   90.00
_cell.angle_gamma   90.00
#
_symmetry.space_group_name_H-M   'P 1'
#
loop_
_entity.id
_entity.type
_entity.pdbx_description
1 polymer ?
#
loop_
_entity_poly.entity_id
_entity_poly.type
_entity_poly.pdbx_seq_one_letter_code
_entity_poly.pdbx_strand_id
1 'polypeptide(L)'
;MATKLHFWNDGDASVGIGRNDAVVELNLDGYNEAETADNLALAKEVLSKAFVEIWDNDKAHVSVSKELDHPNALSTTNRPARS
;
A
#
# COMPACT_ATOMS: atom_id res chain seq x y z
N MET A 1 -18.35 7.00 -2.89
CA MET A 1 -17.18 7.87 -3.20
C MET A 1 -16.05 6.95 -3.62
N ALA A 2 -15.40 7.21 -4.76
CA ALA A 2 -14.28 6.38 -5.21
C ALA A 2 -13.02 6.66 -4.38
N THR A 3 -12.43 5.61 -3.81
CA THR A 3 -11.20 5.68 -3.01
C THR A 3 -10.06 5.05 -3.80
N LYS A 4 -8.97 5.80 -3.99
CA LYS A 4 -7.77 5.35 -4.69
C LYS A 4 -6.73 4.83 -3.70
N LEU A 5 -6.44 3.54 -3.79
CA LEU A 5 -5.40 2.84 -3.07
C LEU A 5 -4.18 2.69 -3.97
N HIS A 6 -3.01 3.07 -3.45
CA HIS A 6 -1.73 2.94 -4.11
C HIS A 6 -0.97 1.81 -3.44
N PHE A 7 -0.46 0.89 -4.24
CA PHE A 7 0.36 -0.23 -3.81
C PHE A 7 1.72 -0.13 -4.49
N TRP A 8 2.79 -0.38 -3.74
CA TRP A 8 4.13 -0.48 -4.33
C TRP A 8 5.02 -1.44 -3.55
N ASN A 9 6.02 -2.00 -4.20
CA ASN A 9 7.14 -2.67 -3.55
C ASN A 9 8.45 -2.10 -4.12
N ASP A 10 9.55 -2.22 -3.37
CA ASP A 10 10.86 -1.74 -3.84
C ASP A 10 11.54 -2.73 -4.82
N GLY A 11 10.88 -3.86 -5.11
CA GLY A 11 11.47 -4.97 -5.87
C GLY A 11 12.52 -5.72 -5.06
N ASP A 12 13.32 -6.53 -5.75
CA ASP A 12 14.53 -7.15 -5.20
C ASP A 12 15.64 -7.10 -6.25
N ALA A 13 16.53 -6.13 -6.10
CA ALA A 13 17.67 -5.94 -7.00
C ALA A 13 18.66 -7.11 -6.99
N SER A 14 18.67 -7.95 -5.94
CA SER A 14 19.57 -9.10 -5.84
C SER A 14 19.22 -10.22 -6.82
N VAL A 15 17.95 -10.33 -7.20
CA VAL A 15 17.43 -11.28 -8.19
C VAL A 15 16.97 -10.60 -9.49
N GLY A 16 17.24 -9.30 -9.64
CA GLY A 16 16.91 -8.53 -10.84
C GLY A 16 15.43 -8.13 -10.96
N ILE A 17 14.67 -8.17 -9.85
CA ILE A 17 13.27 -7.75 -9.81
C ILE A 17 13.20 -6.24 -9.58
N GLY A 18 12.58 -5.51 -10.52
CA GLY A 18 12.37 -4.07 -10.41
C GLY A 18 11.24 -3.67 -9.45
N ARG A 19 11.15 -2.38 -9.12
CA ARG A 19 10.04 -1.79 -8.36
C ARG A 19 8.72 -2.04 -9.08
N ASN A 20 7.70 -2.50 -8.36
CA ASN A 20 6.34 -2.59 -8.86
C ASN A 20 5.47 -1.51 -8.23
N ASP A 21 4.54 -0.97 -9.01
CA ASP A 21 3.51 -0.04 -8.56
C ASP A 21 2.16 -0.36 -9.19
N ALA A 22 1.09 -0.19 -8.42
CA ALA A 22 -0.27 -0.36 -8.88
C ALA A 22 -1.21 0.61 -8.16
N VAL A 23 -2.23 1.09 -8.87
CA VAL A 23 -3.29 1.92 -8.31
C VAL A 23 -4.62 1.24 -8.52
N VAL A 24 -5.35 1.00 -7.43
CA VAL A 24 -6.67 0.40 -7.44
C VAL A 24 -7.68 1.45 -7.00
N GLU A 25 -8.67 1.72 -7.85
CA GLU A 25 -9.79 2.58 -7.54
C GLU A 25 -10.98 1.72 -7.10
N LEU A 26 -11.40 1.89 -5.85
CA LEU A 26 -12.50 1.14 -5.25
C LEU A 26 -13.67 2.08 -4.98
N ASN A 27 -14.85 1.70 -5.47
CA ASN A 27 -16.11 2.24 -4.99
C ASN A 27 -16.56 1.39 -3.80
N LEU A 28 -16.27 1.87 -2.59
CA LEU A 28 -16.76 1.26 -1.36
C LEU A 28 -18.11 1.88 -1.02
N ASP A 29 -19.15 1.05 -1.05
CA ASP A 29 -20.47 1.41 -0.56
C ASP A 29 -20.56 0.97 0.90
N GLY A 30 -20.72 1.92 1.82
CA GLY A 30 -20.97 1.68 3.23
C GLY A 30 -22.25 2.38 3.67
N TYR A 31 -22.99 1.81 4.62
CA TYR A 31 -24.22 2.45 5.13
C TYR A 31 -23.91 3.70 5.95
N ASN A 32 -22.69 3.77 6.51
CA ASN A 32 -22.18 4.93 7.24
C ASN A 32 -20.64 5.08 7.08
N GLU A 33 -20.07 6.16 7.63
CA GLU A 33 -18.64 6.47 7.54
C GLU A 33 -17.75 5.45 8.26
N ALA A 34 -18.20 4.88 9.39
CA ALA A 34 -17.45 3.90 10.17
C ALA A 34 -17.30 2.57 9.40
N GLU A 35 -18.39 2.07 8.84
CA GLU A 35 -18.40 0.87 8.01
C GLU A 35 -17.58 1.06 6.73
N THR A 36 -17.61 2.26 6.14
CA THR A 36 -16.76 2.60 4.98
C THR A 36 -15.28 2.54 5.35
N ALA A 37 -14.90 2.98 6.55
CA ALA A 37 -13.52 2.92 7.05
C ALA A 37 -13.07 1.47 7.33
N ASP A 38 -13.94 0.65 7.91
CA ASP A 38 -13.67 -0.78 8.17
C ASP A 38 -13.54 -1.56 6.86
N ASN A 39 -14.44 -1.31 5.89
CA ASN A 39 -14.36 -1.91 4.56
C ASN A 39 -13.08 -1.50 3.83
N LEU A 40 -12.62 -0.25 4.01
CA LEU A 40 -11.36 0.24 3.44
C LEU A 40 -10.16 -0.44 4.10
N ALA A 41 -10.15 -0.61 5.42
CA ALA A 41 -9.10 -1.32 6.14
C ALA A 41 -9.00 -2.78 5.68
N LEU A 42 -10.15 -3.46 5.55
CA LEU A 42 -10.21 -4.83 5.04
C LEU A 42 -9.70 -4.92 3.58
N ALA A 43 -10.11 -3.99 2.72
CA ALA A 43 -9.65 -3.93 1.34
C ALA A 43 -8.12 -3.71 1.26
N LYS A 44 -7.57 -2.81 2.09
CA LYS A 44 -6.11 -2.60 2.19
C LYS A 44 -5.40 -3.90 2.58
N GLU A 45 -5.91 -4.63 3.58
CA GLU A 45 -5.29 -5.87 4.05
C GLU A 45 -5.30 -6.97 2.97
N VAL A 46 -6.46 -7.25 2.39
CA VAL A 46 -6.63 -8.31 1.39
C VAL A 46 -5.83 -8.02 0.13
N LEU A 47 -5.89 -6.78 -0.39
CA LEU A 47 -5.17 -6.41 -1.61
C LEU A 47 -3.66 -6.40 -1.38
N SER A 48 -3.18 -5.96 -0.21
CA SER A 48 -1.74 -6.01 0.10
C SER A 48 -1.20 -7.43 0.08
N LYS A 49 -1.94 -8.39 0.66
CA LYS A 49 -1.58 -9.82 0.63
C LYS A 49 -1.57 -10.37 -0.80
N ALA A 50 -2.59 -10.03 -1.59
CA ALA A 50 -2.66 -10.46 -2.99
C ALA A 50 -1.48 -9.91 -3.83
N PHE A 51 -1.10 -8.65 -3.63
CA PHE A 51 0.03 -8.05 -4.36
C PHE A 51 1.39 -8.60 -3.91
N VAL A 52 1.58 -8.90 -2.62
CA VAL A 52 2.76 -9.63 -2.11
C VAL A 52 2.93 -10.96 -2.85
N GLU A 53 1.85 -11.71 -3.01
CA GLU A 53 1.85 -13.01 -3.69
C GLU A 53 2.09 -12.87 -5.21
N ILE A 54 1.42 -11.92 -5.87
CA ILE A 54 1.56 -11.69 -7.33
C ILE A 54 2.97 -11.20 -7.70
N TRP A 55 3.55 -10.33 -6.87
CA TRP A 55 4.86 -9.74 -7.14
C TRP A 55 6.03 -10.59 -6.63
N ASP A 56 5.76 -11.77 -6.05
CA ASP A 56 6.75 -12.67 -5.48
C ASP A 56 7.74 -11.92 -4.57
N ASN A 57 7.20 -11.08 -3.68
CA ASN A 57 7.97 -10.20 -2.81
C ASN A 57 7.38 -10.22 -1.40
N ASP A 58 8.23 -10.31 -0.38
CA ASP A 58 7.82 -10.39 1.03
C ASP A 58 7.03 -9.17 1.53
N LYS A 59 7.11 -8.02 0.84
CA LYS A 59 6.50 -6.76 1.31
C LYS A 59 5.82 -5.99 0.17
N ALA A 60 4.58 -5.59 0.42
CA ALA A 60 3.88 -4.55 -0.33
C ALA A 60 3.51 -3.41 0.62
N HIS A 61 3.79 -2.19 0.19
CA HIS A 61 3.33 -0.97 0.82
C HIS A 61 1.95 -0.61 0.27
N VAL A 62 1.06 -0.11 1.13
CA VAL A 62 -0.27 0.37 0.75
C VAL A 62 -0.53 1.73 1.38
N SER A 63 -1.12 2.65 0.61
CA SER A 63 -1.55 3.94 1.12
C SER A 63 -2.75 4.48 0.35
N VAL A 64 -3.62 5.27 1.01
CA VAL A 64 -4.64 6.04 0.27
C VAL A 64 -4.05 7.34 -0.27
N SER A 65 -4.63 7.87 -1.33
CA SER A 65 -4.16 9.14 -1.93
C SER A 65 -4.02 10.28 -0.92
N LYS A 66 -4.92 10.37 0.08
CA LYS A 66 -4.88 11.40 1.13
C LYS A 66 -3.68 11.28 2.08
N GLU A 67 -3.11 10.08 2.24
CA GLU A 67 -1.94 9.81 3.11
C GLU A 67 -0.62 10.11 2.38
N LEU A 68 -0.59 10.00 1.04
CA LEU A 68 0.59 10.27 0.22
C LEU A 68 0.97 11.75 0.15
N ASP A 69 0.01 12.66 0.33
CA ASP A 69 0.25 14.11 0.34
C ASP A 69 1.02 14.63 1.58
N HIS A 70 1.31 13.75 2.56
CA HIS A 70 2.16 14.07 3.71
C HIS A 70 3.52 13.34 3.61
N PRO A 71 4.58 13.98 3.06
CA PRO A 71 5.89 13.37 2.87
C PRO A 71 6.67 13.04 4.17
N ASN A 72 6.07 13.19 5.35
CA ASN A 72 6.73 13.02 6.64
C ASN A 72 6.41 11.70 7.38
N ALA A 73 5.56 10.82 6.83
CA ALA A 73 5.16 9.58 7.51
C ALA A 73 5.99 8.33 7.14
N LEU A 74 6.88 8.39 6.14
CA LEU A 74 7.66 7.25 5.66
C LEU A 74 9.12 7.20 6.17
N SER A 75 9.48 8.01 7.18
CA SER A 75 10.88 8.18 7.63
C SER A 75 11.23 7.50 8.98
N THR A 76 10.52 6.44 9.39
CA THR A 76 10.77 5.81 10.71
C THR A 76 11.04 4.31 10.69
N THR A 77 11.34 3.69 9.54
CA THR A 77 11.79 2.29 9.54
C THR A 77 13.22 2.16 9.01
N ASN A 78 14.15 2.09 9.97
CA ASN A 78 15.46 1.44 9.87
C ASN A 78 16.38 1.83 8.71
N ARG A 79 17.01 3.01 8.82
CA ARG A 79 18.31 3.25 8.18
C ARG A 79 19.40 3.15 9.25
N PRO A 80 20.19 2.07 9.35
CA PRO A 80 21.38 2.10 10.19
C PRO A 80 22.34 3.14 9.61
N ALA A 81 22.71 4.11 10.46
CA ALA A 81 23.69 5.12 10.13
C ALA A 81 25.04 4.42 9.85
N ARG A 82 25.57 4.59 8.64
CA ARG A 82 26.98 4.29 8.35
C ARG A 82 27.82 5.39 8.98
N SER A 83 28.63 5.04 9.97
CA SER A 83 29.88 5.70 10.33
C SER A 83 31.02 4.72 10.09
#